data_AF-A0A6G3MHT0-F1
#
_entry.id   AF-A0A6G3MHT0-F1
#
_cell.length_a   1.000
_cell.length_b   1.000
_cell.length_c   1.000
_cell.angle_alpha   90.00
_cell.angle_beta   90.00
_cell.angle_gamma   90.00
#
_symmetry.space_group_name_H-M   'P 1'
#
loop_
_entity.id
_entity.type
_entity.pdbx_description
1 polymer ?
#
loop_
_entity_poly.entity_id
_entity_poly.type
_entity_poly.pdbx_seq_one_letter_code
_entity_poly.pdbx_strand_id
1 'polypeptide(L)'
;FLKDSKFSKGLLRLHSTYRHNMKVFASDEGRVQLTAAAFARGMLSLESQLAPILVHLVVCDKKTTQMLDSSNQVEFKLLEVKKNLHDKLSVNRFIDEDYINELSAPNQTYLKEQLREIINPYEACRYIHRLIILVHEEIKRIFNIKRFSRYLSPDSTLSNHTVKLCHGETYDLMERRWGKLAKDFKMKNNNYDISLIPDIYDCARYDYFHNSKLNINHLADLYENSKRIAQVIITQEYGTTAKEKLSISKDVCNKLLKKISSDLKHNFNFYDDEGHILNAGIESSVSTPHRRVRTRLYFT
;
A
#
# COMPACT_ATOMS: atom_id res chain seq x y z
N PHE A 1 17.46 -5.30 -34.74
CA PHE A 1 18.04 -3.97 -34.47
C PHE A 1 18.28 -3.66 -32.98
N LEU A 2 18.59 -4.65 -32.13
CA LEU A 2 18.95 -4.42 -30.71
C LEU A 2 20.03 -5.41 -30.23
N LYS A 3 21.10 -5.63 -31.02
CA LYS A 3 22.16 -6.58 -30.62
C LYS A 3 23.48 -5.95 -30.17
N ASP A 4 23.71 -4.65 -30.41
CA ASP A 4 24.99 -4.03 -30.05
C ASP A 4 24.83 -2.57 -29.58
N SER A 5 24.10 -2.34 -28.48
CA SER A 5 24.31 -1.11 -27.72
C SER A 5 25.41 -1.36 -26.69
N LYS A 6 26.45 -0.52 -26.66
CA LYS A 6 27.47 -0.51 -25.59
C LYS A 6 26.84 -0.46 -24.19
N PHE A 7 25.61 0.05 -24.08
CA PHE A 7 24.77 0.06 -22.88
C PHE A 7 24.38 -1.34 -22.37
N SER A 8 24.05 -2.31 -23.24
CA SER A 8 23.72 -3.66 -22.79
C SER A 8 24.93 -4.37 -22.19
N LYS A 9 26.13 -4.18 -22.78
CA LYS A 9 27.39 -4.73 -22.28
C LYS A 9 27.84 -4.11 -20.95
N GLY A 10 27.62 -2.81 -20.73
CA GLY A 10 27.91 -2.14 -19.45
C GLY A 10 26.99 -2.61 -18.32
N LEU A 11 25.69 -2.69 -18.59
CA LEU A 11 24.70 -3.20 -17.64
C LEU A 11 24.94 -4.68 -17.32
N LEU A 12 25.23 -5.53 -18.31
CA LEU A 12 25.56 -6.95 -18.14
C LEU A 12 26.85 -7.20 -17.34
N ARG A 13 27.80 -6.26 -17.36
CA ARG A 13 29.07 -6.37 -16.61
C ARG A 13 28.97 -5.85 -15.18
N LEU A 14 28.07 -4.90 -14.90
CA LEU A 14 27.63 -4.57 -13.53
C LEU A 14 26.80 -5.71 -12.92
N HIS A 15 25.99 -6.35 -13.75
CA HIS A 15 25.02 -7.39 -13.37
C HIS A 15 25.64 -8.63 -12.74
N SER A 16 26.85 -9.02 -13.14
CA SER A 16 27.55 -10.12 -12.49
C SER A 16 27.87 -9.76 -11.04
N THR A 17 28.73 -8.79 -10.77
CA THR A 17 29.23 -8.50 -9.41
C THR A 17 28.12 -8.12 -8.41
N TYR A 18 27.10 -7.37 -8.83
CA TYR A 18 26.01 -6.97 -7.92
C TYR A 18 25.08 -8.13 -7.58
N ARG A 19 24.76 -9.03 -8.52
CA ARG A 19 23.88 -10.18 -8.22
C ARG A 19 24.50 -11.16 -7.24
N HIS A 20 25.83 -11.19 -7.10
CA HIS A 20 26.52 -12.02 -6.10
C HIS A 20 26.50 -11.40 -4.70
N ASN A 21 26.36 -10.07 -4.59
CA ASN A 21 26.41 -9.36 -3.32
C ASN A 21 25.07 -8.84 -2.85
N MET A 22 24.10 -8.70 -3.74
CA MET A 22 22.83 -8.05 -3.50
C MET A 22 21.68 -8.84 -4.14
N LYS A 23 20.57 -8.97 -3.39
CA LYS A 23 19.29 -9.48 -3.89
C LYS A 23 18.18 -8.49 -3.56
N VAL A 24 17.32 -8.21 -4.53
CA VAL A 24 16.09 -7.44 -4.34
C VAL A 24 14.92 -8.38 -4.51
N PHE A 25 14.07 -8.46 -3.50
CA PHE A 25 12.85 -9.25 -3.48
C PHE A 25 11.67 -8.30 -3.37
N ALA A 26 10.62 -8.55 -4.15
CA ALA A 26 9.40 -7.76 -4.08
C ALA A 26 8.17 -8.67 -4.01
N SER A 27 7.12 -8.18 -3.36
CA SER A 27 5.75 -8.70 -3.46
C SER A 27 5.31 -8.86 -4.92
N ASP A 28 4.30 -9.69 -5.17
CA ASP A 28 3.65 -9.75 -6.48
C ASP A 28 2.87 -8.46 -6.84
N GLU A 29 2.68 -7.52 -5.90
CA GLU A 29 2.00 -6.26 -6.16
C GLU A 29 2.81 -5.35 -7.11
N GLY A 30 2.20 -5.00 -8.25
CA GLY A 30 2.87 -4.22 -9.31
C GLY A 30 3.44 -2.87 -8.86
N ARG A 31 2.80 -2.19 -7.89
CA ARG A 31 3.32 -0.92 -7.33
C ARG A 31 4.57 -1.13 -6.48
N VAL A 32 4.59 -2.22 -5.70
CA VAL A 32 5.75 -2.62 -4.87
C VAL A 32 6.93 -2.99 -5.76
N GLN A 33 6.67 -3.72 -6.84
CA GLN A 33 7.68 -4.08 -7.84
C GLN A 33 8.31 -2.87 -8.53
N LEU A 34 7.50 -1.91 -8.97
CA LEU A 34 7.99 -0.66 -9.57
C LEU A 34 8.81 0.16 -8.56
N THR A 35 8.38 0.17 -7.29
CA THR A 35 9.11 0.84 -6.20
C THR A 35 10.46 0.18 -5.95
N ALA A 36 10.50 -1.16 -5.88
CA ALA A 36 11.73 -1.93 -5.73
C ALA A 36 12.71 -1.66 -6.89
N ALA A 37 12.20 -1.61 -8.12
CA ALA A 37 13.00 -1.29 -9.30
C ALA A 37 13.51 0.16 -9.27
N ALA A 38 12.66 1.12 -8.89
CA ALA A 38 13.05 2.53 -8.79
C ALA A 38 14.09 2.76 -7.69
N PHE A 39 13.93 2.08 -6.55
CA PHE A 39 14.90 2.10 -5.46
C PHE A 39 16.23 1.50 -5.91
N ALA A 40 16.22 0.32 -6.54
CA ALA A 40 17.43 -0.33 -7.05
C ALA A 40 18.13 0.55 -8.09
N ARG A 41 17.38 1.22 -8.96
CA ARG A 41 17.91 2.19 -9.93
C ARG A 41 18.67 3.31 -9.25
N GLY A 42 18.06 3.94 -8.24
CA GLY A 42 18.67 5.05 -7.51
C GLY A 42 19.89 4.61 -6.70
N MET A 43 19.76 3.52 -5.94
CA MET A 43 20.82 3.00 -5.08
C MET A 43 22.06 2.57 -5.86
N LEU A 44 21.88 1.98 -7.04
CA LEU A 44 22.97 1.52 -7.90
C LEU A 44 23.37 2.56 -8.97
N SER A 45 22.78 3.76 -8.94
CA SER A 45 23.01 4.83 -9.93
C SER A 45 22.91 4.35 -11.38
N LEU A 46 21.87 3.54 -11.68
CA LEU A 46 21.67 2.95 -13.01
C LEU A 46 20.96 3.95 -13.93
N GLU A 47 21.49 4.14 -15.14
CA GLU A 47 20.88 4.98 -16.19
C GLU A 47 19.73 4.28 -16.94
N SER A 48 19.41 3.03 -16.60
CA SER A 48 18.41 2.23 -17.31
C SER A 48 16.97 2.62 -16.98
N GLN A 49 16.07 2.39 -17.95
CA GLN A 49 14.63 2.43 -17.70
C GLN A 49 14.22 1.37 -16.65
N LEU A 50 13.08 1.56 -16.00
CA LEU A 50 12.63 0.67 -14.93
C LEU A 50 12.33 -0.75 -15.42
N ALA A 51 11.83 -0.94 -16.64
CA ALA A 51 11.46 -2.26 -17.16
C ALA A 51 12.65 -3.25 -17.20
N PRO A 52 13.82 -2.91 -17.78
CA PRO A 52 15.01 -3.76 -17.68
C PRO A 52 15.44 -4.07 -16.24
N ILE A 53 15.32 -3.10 -15.34
CA ILE A 53 15.70 -3.26 -13.92
C ILE A 53 14.75 -4.23 -13.22
N LEU A 54 13.44 -4.08 -13.45
CA LEU A 54 12.41 -4.93 -12.90
C LEU A 54 12.64 -6.39 -13.32
N VAL A 55 12.88 -6.64 -14.61
CA VAL A 55 13.09 -8.00 -15.15
C VAL A 55 14.39 -8.64 -14.65
N HIS A 56 15.44 -7.83 -14.41
CA HIS A 56 16.78 -8.37 -14.16
C HIS A 56 17.27 -8.26 -12.72
N LEU A 57 16.75 -7.34 -11.90
CA LEU A 57 17.26 -7.11 -10.55
C LEU A 57 16.24 -7.41 -9.47
N VAL A 58 14.94 -7.35 -9.77
CA VAL A 58 13.88 -7.64 -8.82
C VAL A 58 13.43 -9.09 -8.98
N VAL A 59 13.48 -9.85 -7.89
CA VAL A 59 13.02 -11.24 -7.83
C VAL A 59 11.59 -11.26 -7.33
N CYS A 60 10.68 -11.73 -8.19
CA CYS A 60 9.25 -11.88 -7.91
C CYS A 60 8.77 -13.32 -8.23
N ASP A 61 9.57 -14.33 -7.85
CA ASP A 61 9.20 -15.73 -8.07
C ASP A 61 8.18 -16.21 -7.03
N LYS A 62 7.52 -17.34 -7.32
CA LYS A 62 6.49 -17.93 -6.43
C LYS A 62 6.98 -18.11 -5.00
N LYS A 63 8.27 -18.40 -4.79
CA LYS A 63 8.86 -18.55 -3.45
C LYS A 63 8.94 -17.22 -2.72
N THR A 64 9.31 -16.15 -3.43
CA THR A 64 9.34 -14.79 -2.90
C THR A 64 7.93 -14.30 -2.57
N THR A 65 6.97 -14.47 -3.49
CA THR A 65 5.55 -14.18 -3.26
C THR A 65 5.06 -14.91 -2.01
N GLN A 66 5.30 -16.21 -1.90
CA GLN A 66 4.89 -16.97 -0.71
C GLN A 66 5.53 -16.49 0.58
N MET A 67 6.68 -15.84 0.54
CA MET A 67 7.42 -15.37 1.71
C MET A 67 7.03 -13.95 2.12
N LEU A 68 6.71 -13.09 1.15
CA LEU A 68 6.41 -11.68 1.34
C LEU A 68 4.92 -11.39 1.41
N ASP A 69 4.12 -12.18 0.71
CA ASP A 69 2.68 -11.96 0.58
C ASP A 69 1.91 -12.83 1.58
N SER A 70 0.75 -12.31 1.98
CA SER A 70 -0.15 -13.00 2.90
C SER A 70 -0.68 -14.28 2.27
N SER A 71 -0.74 -15.35 3.05
CA SER A 71 -1.40 -16.58 2.59
C SER A 71 -2.93 -16.41 2.60
N ASN A 72 -3.66 -17.19 1.78
CA ASN A 72 -5.13 -17.18 1.76
C ASN A 72 -5.76 -17.41 3.16
N GLN A 73 -5.10 -18.19 4.03
CA GLN A 73 -5.57 -18.38 5.41
C GLN A 73 -5.47 -17.11 6.26
N VAL A 74 -4.42 -16.33 6.05
CA VAL A 74 -4.23 -15.02 6.69
C VAL A 74 -5.28 -14.05 6.17
N GLU A 75 -5.49 -13.99 4.87
CA GLU A 75 -6.52 -13.14 4.26
C GLU A 75 -7.90 -13.44 4.84
N PHE A 76 -8.27 -14.71 5.00
CA PHE A 76 -9.53 -15.08 5.65
C PHE A 76 -9.64 -14.55 7.08
N LYS A 77 -8.58 -14.69 7.90
CA LYS A 77 -8.55 -14.14 9.26
C LYS A 77 -8.67 -12.62 9.27
N LEU A 78 -7.97 -11.93 8.37
CA LEU A 78 -8.05 -10.48 8.23
C LEU A 78 -9.47 -10.04 7.81
N LEU A 79 -10.12 -10.77 6.91
CA LEU A 79 -11.50 -10.50 6.51
C LEU A 79 -12.48 -10.68 7.68
N GLU A 80 -12.28 -11.71 8.51
CA GLU A 80 -13.09 -11.94 9.71
C GLU A 80 -12.93 -10.80 10.72
N VAL A 81 -11.70 -10.34 10.97
CA VAL A 81 -11.41 -9.17 11.81
C VAL A 81 -12.09 -7.92 11.26
N LYS A 82 -11.92 -7.66 9.95
CA LYS A 82 -12.54 -6.49 9.28
C LYS A 82 -14.06 -6.53 9.39
N LYS A 83 -14.66 -7.71 9.21
CA LYS A 83 -16.11 -7.89 9.35
C LYS A 83 -16.58 -7.62 10.78
N ASN A 84 -15.92 -8.19 11.79
CA ASN A 84 -16.24 -7.94 13.19
C ASN A 84 -16.13 -6.46 13.54
N LEU A 85 -15.06 -5.80 13.09
CA LEU A 85 -14.86 -4.36 13.31
C LEU A 85 -15.93 -3.53 12.61
N HIS A 86 -16.28 -3.88 11.37
CA HIS A 86 -17.39 -3.27 10.64
C HIS A 86 -18.70 -3.42 11.44
N ASP A 87 -19.07 -4.64 11.83
CA ASP A 87 -20.33 -4.92 12.54
C ASP A 87 -20.43 -4.11 13.85
N LYS A 88 -19.31 -3.93 14.56
CA LYS A 88 -19.24 -3.11 15.77
C LYS A 88 -19.39 -1.61 15.46
N LEU A 89 -18.60 -1.06 14.55
CA LEU A 89 -18.57 0.38 14.26
C LEU A 89 -19.76 0.86 13.39
N SER A 90 -20.48 -0.04 12.75
CA SER A 90 -21.66 0.26 11.93
C SER A 90 -22.91 0.60 12.74
N VAL A 91 -22.87 0.47 14.07
CA VAL A 91 -24.03 0.74 14.94
C VAL A 91 -24.11 2.23 15.28
N ASN A 92 -25.31 2.81 15.18
CA ASN A 92 -25.57 4.16 15.65
C ASN A 92 -25.65 4.20 17.19
N ARG A 93 -24.48 4.21 17.83
CA ARG A 93 -24.31 4.24 19.28
C ARG A 93 -23.17 5.19 19.64
N PHE A 94 -23.30 5.84 20.81
CA PHE A 94 -22.20 6.57 21.42
C PHE A 94 -21.12 5.61 21.95
N ILE A 95 -19.86 5.97 21.75
CA ILE A 95 -18.71 5.28 22.33
C ILE A 95 -18.57 5.73 23.78
N ASP A 96 -19.00 4.87 24.72
CA ASP A 96 -18.76 5.01 26.15
C ASP A 96 -17.49 4.24 26.57
N GLU A 97 -17.01 4.44 27.80
CA GLU A 97 -15.81 3.75 28.30
C GLU A 97 -15.96 2.22 28.32
N ASP A 98 -17.17 1.70 28.52
CA ASP A 98 -17.45 0.26 28.49
C ASP A 98 -17.23 -0.30 27.08
N TYR A 99 -17.73 0.40 26.06
CA TYR A 99 -17.55 0.02 24.66
C TYR A 99 -16.10 0.17 24.20
N ILE A 100 -15.37 1.17 24.70
CA ILE A 100 -13.92 1.29 24.49
C ILE A 100 -13.19 0.06 25.04
N ASN A 101 -13.55 -0.41 26.23
CA ASN A 101 -12.95 -1.60 26.82
C ASN A 101 -13.35 -2.91 26.09
N GLU A 102 -14.46 -2.92 25.36
CA GLU A 102 -14.85 -4.03 24.47
C GLU A 102 -14.04 -4.03 23.15
N LEU A 103 -13.71 -2.85 22.64
CA LEU A 103 -13.01 -2.65 21.37
C LEU A 103 -11.48 -2.63 21.51
N SER A 104 -10.94 -2.55 22.72
CA SER A 104 -9.50 -2.38 22.93
C SER A 104 -9.00 -3.14 24.15
N ALA A 105 -7.73 -3.54 24.11
CA ALA A 105 -7.06 -4.10 25.28
C ALA A 105 -6.69 -2.99 26.30
N PRO A 106 -6.57 -3.32 27.61
CA PRO A 106 -6.28 -2.32 28.64
C PRO A 106 -5.02 -1.48 28.41
N ASN A 107 -4.00 -2.06 27.76
CA ASN A 107 -2.71 -1.44 27.49
C ASN A 107 -2.66 -0.60 26.19
N GLN A 108 -3.75 -0.53 25.41
CA GLN A 108 -3.79 0.18 24.13
C GLN A 108 -4.21 1.66 24.32
N THR A 109 -3.41 2.43 25.05
CA THR A 109 -3.71 3.85 25.39
C THR A 109 -4.03 4.71 24.17
N TYR A 110 -3.19 4.64 23.13
CA TYR A 110 -3.39 5.38 21.88
C TYR A 110 -4.75 5.07 21.24
N LEU A 111 -5.12 3.80 21.15
CA LEU A 111 -6.40 3.39 20.54
C LEU A 111 -7.60 3.91 21.36
N LYS A 112 -7.50 3.87 22.70
CA LYS A 112 -8.53 4.40 23.59
C LYS A 112 -8.73 5.90 23.40
N GLU A 113 -7.65 6.66 23.25
CA GLU A 113 -7.72 8.09 22.95
C GLU A 113 -8.42 8.36 21.61
N GLN A 114 -8.06 7.62 20.56
CA GLN A 114 -8.69 7.78 19.25
C GLN A 114 -10.19 7.41 19.27
N LEU A 115 -10.58 6.38 20.02
CA LEU A 115 -11.99 6.00 20.17
C LEU A 115 -12.81 7.09 20.90
N ARG A 116 -12.22 7.78 21.89
CA ARG A 116 -12.89 8.88 22.60
C ARG A 116 -13.19 10.08 21.70
N GLU A 117 -12.36 10.33 20.70
CA GLU A 117 -12.56 11.44 19.75
C GLU A 117 -13.73 11.21 18.79
N ILE A 118 -14.05 9.95 18.46
CA ILE A 118 -15.06 9.63 17.44
C ILE A 118 -16.49 9.90 17.93
N ILE A 119 -16.74 9.83 19.25
CA ILE A 119 -18.03 10.03 19.94
C ILE A 119 -19.16 9.11 19.44
N ASN A 120 -19.56 9.21 18.17
CA ASN A 120 -20.53 8.35 17.50
C ASN A 120 -20.03 8.02 16.06
N PRO A 121 -19.60 6.78 15.79
CA PRO A 121 -19.09 6.35 14.49
C PRO A 121 -20.07 6.56 13.33
N TYR A 122 -21.36 6.33 13.56
CA TYR A 122 -22.38 6.47 12.53
C TYR A 122 -22.57 7.92 12.09
N GLU A 123 -22.64 8.85 13.05
CA GLU A 123 -22.73 10.29 12.75
C GLU A 123 -21.43 10.81 12.10
N ALA A 124 -20.28 10.31 12.55
CA ALA A 124 -19.00 10.63 11.92
C ALA A 124 -18.95 10.14 10.46
N CYS A 125 -19.42 8.92 10.18
CA CYS A 125 -19.55 8.41 8.80
C CYS A 125 -20.56 9.22 7.97
N ARG A 126 -21.70 9.63 8.55
CA ARG A 126 -22.65 10.52 7.88
C ARG A 126 -21.98 11.84 7.47
N TYR A 127 -21.20 12.43 8.37
CA TYR A 127 -20.51 13.69 8.10
C TYR A 127 -19.44 13.50 7.02
N ILE A 128 -18.63 12.44 7.08
CA ILE A 128 -17.67 12.07 6.04
C ILE A 128 -18.37 11.89 4.69
N HIS A 129 -19.50 11.19 4.63
CA HIS A 129 -20.25 10.99 3.38
C HIS A 129 -20.72 12.33 2.78
N ARG A 130 -21.20 13.25 3.63
CA ARG A 130 -21.56 14.61 3.21
C ARG A 130 -20.36 15.33 2.59
N LEU A 131 -19.20 15.27 3.24
CA LEU A 131 -17.96 15.90 2.76
C LEU A 131 -17.49 15.29 1.44
N ILE A 132 -17.57 13.96 1.28
CA ILE A 132 -17.25 13.28 0.00
C ILE A 132 -18.12 13.82 -1.13
N ILE A 133 -19.42 13.99 -0.90
CA ILE A 133 -20.35 14.55 -1.91
C ILE A 133 -19.94 15.99 -2.27
N LEU A 134 -19.63 16.83 -1.27
CA LEU A 134 -19.21 18.21 -1.50
C LEU A 134 -17.90 18.29 -2.30
N VAL A 135 -16.90 17.47 -1.93
CA VAL A 135 -15.64 17.35 -2.67
C VAL A 135 -15.89 16.88 -4.11
N HIS A 136 -16.74 15.88 -4.31
CA HIS A 136 -17.07 15.36 -5.63
C HIS A 136 -17.74 16.42 -6.53
N GLU A 137 -18.70 17.19 -6.00
CA GLU A 137 -19.36 18.27 -6.74
C GLU A 137 -18.42 19.45 -7.02
N GLU A 138 -17.52 19.80 -6.09
CA GLU A 138 -16.48 20.80 -6.33
C GLU A 138 -15.53 20.39 -7.46
N ILE A 139 -15.10 19.12 -7.50
CA ILE A 139 -14.26 18.59 -8.59
C ILE A 139 -14.96 18.69 -9.94
N LYS A 140 -16.24 18.29 -10.02
CA LYS A 140 -17.03 18.45 -11.26
C LYS A 140 -17.10 19.91 -11.70
N ARG A 141 -17.27 20.84 -10.75
CA ARG A 141 -17.35 22.28 -11.02
C ARG A 141 -16.00 22.83 -11.49
N ILE A 142 -14.89 22.49 -10.83
CA ILE A 142 -13.53 22.92 -11.19
C ILE A 142 -13.20 22.49 -12.62
N PHE A 143 -13.51 21.25 -12.98
CA PHE A 143 -13.15 20.69 -14.29
C PHE A 143 -14.27 20.76 -15.35
N ASN A 144 -15.42 21.34 -15.01
CA ASN A 144 -16.61 21.45 -15.87
C ASN A 144 -17.04 20.09 -16.49
N ILE A 145 -17.03 19.03 -15.68
CA ILE A 145 -17.33 17.66 -16.12
C ILE A 145 -18.85 17.50 -16.27
N LYS A 146 -19.33 17.32 -17.51
CA LYS A 146 -20.76 17.12 -17.81
C LYS A 146 -21.19 15.67 -17.54
N ARG A 147 -22.35 15.49 -16.89
CA ARG A 147 -22.99 14.19 -16.52
C ARG A 147 -23.10 13.15 -17.65
N PHE A 148 -23.04 13.55 -18.93
CA PHE A 148 -23.27 12.69 -20.08
C PHE A 148 -22.02 12.23 -20.85
N SER A 149 -20.81 12.62 -20.42
CA SER A 149 -19.57 12.11 -21.03
C SER A 149 -19.20 10.71 -20.50
N ARG A 150 -20.12 9.74 -20.58
CA ARG A 150 -19.81 8.33 -20.26
C ARG A 150 -19.05 7.63 -21.39
N TYR A 151 -19.04 8.24 -22.57
CA TYR A 151 -18.22 7.89 -23.72
C TYR A 151 -17.87 9.18 -24.45
N LEU A 152 -16.68 9.73 -24.24
CA LEU A 152 -16.12 10.64 -25.23
C LEU A 152 -14.75 10.14 -25.69
N SER A 153 -14.61 10.26 -27.00
CA SER A 153 -13.46 9.98 -27.84
C SER A 153 -12.17 10.61 -27.30
N PRO A 154 -11.00 10.10 -27.71
CA PRO A 154 -9.69 10.61 -27.29
C PRO A 154 -9.47 12.12 -27.51
N ASP A 155 -10.30 12.75 -28.34
CA ASP A 155 -10.17 14.14 -28.78
C ASP A 155 -10.90 15.18 -27.92
N SER A 156 -11.57 14.79 -26.81
CA SER A 156 -12.17 15.73 -25.85
C SER A 156 -11.16 16.37 -24.87
N THR A 157 -9.88 16.37 -25.25
CA THR A 157 -8.77 16.97 -24.49
C THR A 157 -8.70 18.49 -24.59
N LEU A 158 -9.60 19.16 -25.32
CA LEU A 158 -9.73 20.62 -25.30
C LEU A 158 -10.62 21.09 -24.14
N SER A 159 -10.15 20.87 -22.91
CA SER A 159 -10.47 21.78 -21.82
C SER A 159 -9.17 22.47 -21.41
N ASN A 160 -9.19 23.80 -21.37
CA ASN A 160 -8.08 24.69 -21.03
C ASN A 160 -7.65 24.57 -19.56
N HIS A 161 -7.47 23.34 -19.06
CA HIS A 161 -7.06 23.09 -17.70
C HIS A 161 -5.53 23.08 -17.64
N THR A 162 -4.96 24.22 -17.29
CA THR A 162 -3.52 24.40 -17.09
C THR A 162 -2.96 23.61 -15.88
N VAL A 163 -3.84 23.08 -15.02
CA VAL A 163 -3.48 22.49 -13.74
C VAL A 163 -3.26 20.98 -13.82
N LYS A 164 -2.05 20.55 -14.19
CA LYS A 164 -1.68 19.12 -14.24
C LYS A 164 -1.84 18.42 -12.87
N LEU A 165 -2.62 17.35 -12.75
CA LEU A 165 -2.72 16.58 -11.49
C LEU A 165 -1.44 15.81 -11.16
N CYS A 166 -1.32 15.40 -9.89
CA CYS A 166 -0.20 14.59 -9.43
C CYS A 166 -0.06 13.28 -10.24
N HIS A 167 1.18 12.87 -10.51
CA HIS A 167 1.55 11.71 -11.34
C HIS A 167 0.93 11.67 -12.76
N GLY A 168 0.35 12.77 -13.24
CA GLY A 168 -0.32 12.79 -14.54
C GLY A 168 -1.69 12.10 -14.54
N GLU A 169 -2.33 11.96 -13.38
CA GLU A 169 -3.73 11.56 -13.27
C GLU A 169 -4.63 12.47 -14.14
N THR A 170 -5.64 11.90 -14.79
CA THR A 170 -6.62 12.69 -15.56
C THR A 170 -7.75 13.18 -14.64
N TYR A 171 -8.36 14.31 -14.98
CA TYR A 171 -9.47 14.85 -14.20
C TYR A 171 -10.66 13.89 -14.17
N ASP A 172 -10.91 13.15 -15.25
CA ASP A 172 -11.92 12.08 -15.29
C ASP A 172 -11.63 10.95 -14.31
N LEU A 173 -10.36 10.58 -14.12
CA LEU A 173 -9.98 9.53 -13.18
C LEU A 173 -10.20 10.00 -11.73
N MET A 174 -9.82 11.25 -11.42
CA MET A 174 -10.06 11.86 -10.12
C MET A 174 -11.57 11.96 -9.83
N GLU A 175 -12.38 12.43 -10.78
CA GLU A 175 -13.84 12.51 -10.64
C GLU A 175 -14.47 11.14 -10.42
N ARG A 176 -14.06 10.12 -11.18
CA ARG A 176 -14.56 8.75 -11.03
C ARG A 176 -14.19 8.15 -9.68
N ARG A 177 -12.98 8.41 -9.18
CA ARG A 177 -12.54 7.95 -7.84
C ARG A 177 -13.44 8.51 -6.75
N TRP A 178 -13.63 9.82 -6.72
CA TRP A 178 -14.51 10.47 -5.74
C TRP A 178 -15.98 10.09 -5.91
N GLY A 179 -16.47 9.97 -7.15
CA GLY A 179 -17.84 9.56 -7.45
C GLY A 179 -18.12 8.10 -7.06
N LYS A 180 -17.14 7.22 -7.22
CA LYS A 180 -17.23 5.83 -6.74
C LYS A 180 -17.33 5.80 -5.22
N LEU A 181 -16.46 6.51 -4.50
CA LEU A 181 -16.52 6.58 -3.03
C LEU A 181 -17.85 7.18 -2.54
N ALA A 182 -18.35 8.25 -3.20
CA ALA A 182 -19.63 8.87 -2.86
C ALA A 182 -20.81 7.89 -2.98
N LYS A 183 -20.76 7.00 -3.98
CA LYS A 183 -21.78 5.99 -4.24
C LYS A 183 -21.65 4.78 -3.33
N ASP A 184 -20.45 4.22 -3.21
CA ASP A 184 -20.23 2.92 -2.58
C ASP A 184 -20.20 3.03 -1.05
N PHE A 185 -19.81 4.19 -0.50
CA PHE A 185 -19.74 4.37 0.96
C PHE A 185 -21.09 4.32 1.65
N LYS A 186 -22.18 4.75 0.99
CA LYS A 186 -23.54 4.64 1.53
C LYS A 186 -24.22 3.37 1.02
N MET A 187 -24.48 2.44 1.92
CA MET A 187 -25.11 1.16 1.62
C MET A 187 -26.62 1.30 1.40
N LYS A 188 -27.23 0.29 0.75
CA LYS A 188 -28.68 0.26 0.45
C LYS A 188 -29.57 0.25 1.69
N ASN A 189 -29.06 -0.22 2.82
CA ASN A 189 -29.76 -0.27 4.11
C ASN A 189 -29.70 1.07 4.88
N ASN A 190 -29.28 2.18 4.24
CA ASN A 190 -29.03 3.48 4.87
C ASN A 190 -27.92 3.48 5.94
N ASN A 191 -27.07 2.45 5.95
CA ASN A 191 -25.84 2.41 6.73
C ASN A 191 -24.61 2.76 5.87
N TYR A 192 -23.43 2.80 6.49
CA TYR A 192 -22.17 3.12 5.83
C TYR A 192 -21.23 1.91 5.80
N ASP A 193 -20.49 1.78 4.70
CA ASP A 193 -19.47 0.75 4.58
C ASP A 193 -18.17 1.19 5.25
N ILE A 194 -18.02 0.80 6.52
CA ILE A 194 -16.83 1.11 7.33
C ILE A 194 -15.54 0.58 6.69
N SER A 195 -15.61 -0.47 5.86
CA SER A 195 -14.43 -1.04 5.21
C SER A 195 -13.79 -0.10 4.18
N LEU A 196 -14.53 0.91 3.71
CA LEU A 196 -14.04 1.92 2.77
C LEU A 196 -13.39 3.14 3.45
N ILE A 197 -13.46 3.26 4.78
CA ILE A 197 -12.85 4.40 5.50
C ILE A 197 -11.34 4.52 5.24
N PRO A 198 -10.52 3.44 5.26
CA PRO A 198 -9.11 3.54 4.92
C PRO A 198 -8.89 4.09 3.50
N ASP A 199 -9.67 3.62 2.52
CA ASP A 199 -9.59 4.10 1.13
C ASP A 199 -9.98 5.58 1.01
N ILE A 200 -11.02 6.01 1.73
CA ILE A 200 -11.45 7.42 1.78
C ILE A 200 -10.35 8.29 2.38
N TYR A 201 -9.77 7.86 3.49
CA TYR A 201 -8.66 8.55 4.14
C TYR A 201 -7.45 8.68 3.22
N ASP A 202 -7.04 7.59 2.57
CA ASP A 202 -5.90 7.61 1.65
C ASP A 202 -6.16 8.49 0.43
N CYS A 203 -7.38 8.46 -0.12
CA CYS A 203 -7.81 9.35 -1.20
C CYS A 203 -7.77 10.83 -0.78
N ALA A 204 -8.35 11.15 0.39
CA ALA A 204 -8.37 12.50 0.92
C ALA A 204 -6.96 13.01 1.20
N ARG A 205 -6.12 12.19 1.82
CA ARG A 205 -4.72 12.48 2.11
C ARG A 205 -3.92 12.73 0.84
N TYR A 206 -4.07 11.86 -0.17
CA TYR A 206 -3.38 12.00 -1.45
C TYR A 206 -3.70 13.35 -2.10
N ASP A 207 -4.98 13.68 -2.21
CA ASP A 207 -5.39 14.94 -2.84
C ASP A 207 -5.01 16.16 -1.99
N TYR A 208 -5.11 16.04 -0.67
CA TYR A 208 -4.77 17.13 0.25
C TYR A 208 -3.30 17.54 0.12
N PHE A 209 -2.39 16.57 0.05
CA PHE A 209 -0.95 16.85 -0.04
C PHE A 209 -0.46 17.09 -1.48
N HIS A 210 -0.99 16.36 -2.46
CA HIS A 210 -0.44 16.38 -3.82
C HIS A 210 -1.24 17.21 -4.82
N ASN A 211 -2.52 17.48 -4.53
CA ASN A 211 -3.41 18.26 -5.38
C ASN A 211 -3.92 19.52 -4.67
N SER A 212 -3.19 20.02 -3.66
CA SER A 212 -3.52 21.22 -2.87
C SER A 212 -3.80 22.46 -3.72
N LYS A 213 -3.13 22.61 -4.86
CA LYS A 213 -3.35 23.67 -5.86
C LYS A 213 -4.77 23.77 -6.42
N LEU A 214 -5.59 22.72 -6.27
CA LEU A 214 -7.00 22.75 -6.67
C LEU A 214 -7.87 23.55 -5.71
N ASN A 215 -7.39 23.84 -4.49
CA ASN A 215 -8.11 24.60 -3.46
C ASN A 215 -9.54 24.08 -3.21
N ILE A 216 -9.68 22.76 -3.10
CA ILE A 216 -10.96 22.10 -2.78
C ILE A 216 -11.27 22.39 -1.31
N ASN A 217 -12.36 23.12 -1.04
CA ASN A 217 -12.61 23.75 0.27
C ASN A 217 -12.79 22.69 1.36
N HIS A 218 -13.59 21.67 1.08
CA HIS A 218 -14.00 20.65 2.04
C HIS A 218 -12.99 19.51 2.20
N LEU A 219 -11.88 19.53 1.46
CA LEU A 219 -10.92 18.42 1.44
C LEU A 219 -10.11 18.32 2.73
N ALA A 220 -9.76 19.46 3.35
CA ALA A 220 -9.05 19.48 4.63
C ALA A 220 -9.92 18.86 5.75
N ASP A 221 -11.19 19.27 5.82
CA ASP A 221 -12.16 18.71 6.77
C ASP A 221 -12.38 17.21 6.52
N LEU A 222 -12.48 16.80 5.26
CA LEU A 222 -12.64 15.39 4.90
C LEU A 222 -11.43 14.56 5.33
N TYR A 223 -10.22 15.07 5.07
CA TYR A 223 -8.98 14.43 5.49
C TYR A 223 -8.94 14.24 7.01
N GLU A 224 -9.19 15.28 7.80
CA GLU A 224 -9.10 15.19 9.26
C GLU A 224 -10.18 14.29 9.86
N ASN A 225 -11.42 14.34 9.36
CA ASN A 225 -12.51 13.51 9.87
C ASN A 225 -12.37 12.04 9.48
N SER A 226 -11.95 11.75 8.25
CA SER A 226 -11.66 10.37 7.82
C SER A 226 -10.46 9.78 8.56
N LYS A 227 -9.42 10.57 8.82
CA LYS A 227 -8.23 10.18 9.59
C LYS A 227 -8.58 9.65 10.98
N ARG A 228 -9.43 10.34 11.74
CA ARG A 228 -9.84 9.93 13.10
C ARG A 228 -10.39 8.50 13.14
N ILE A 229 -11.30 8.18 12.22
CA ILE A 229 -11.88 6.83 12.14
C ILE A 229 -10.87 5.83 11.55
N ALA A 230 -10.14 6.22 10.50
CA ALA A 230 -9.16 5.36 9.86
C ALA A 230 -8.04 4.92 10.81
N GLN A 231 -7.61 5.78 11.74
CA GLN A 231 -6.60 5.42 12.75
C GLN A 231 -7.07 4.28 13.66
N VAL A 232 -8.36 4.25 14.03
CA VAL A 232 -8.94 3.12 14.78
C VAL A 232 -9.00 1.88 13.90
N ILE A 233 -9.46 2.01 12.66
CA ILE A 233 -9.65 0.87 11.76
C ILE A 233 -8.30 0.21 11.45
N ILE A 234 -7.36 0.98 10.90
CA ILE A 234 -6.04 0.51 10.45
C ILE A 234 -5.26 -0.15 11.59
N THR A 235 -5.33 0.39 12.82
CA THR A 235 -4.63 -0.21 13.97
C THR A 235 -5.26 -1.51 14.48
N GLN A 236 -6.49 -1.81 14.07
CA GLN A 236 -7.22 -3.03 14.40
C GLN A 236 -7.35 -4.01 13.23
N GLU A 237 -6.94 -3.65 12.01
CA GLU A 237 -7.06 -4.53 10.83
C GLU A 237 -6.34 -5.87 10.97
N TYR A 238 -5.28 -5.94 11.78
CA TYR A 238 -4.50 -7.15 12.05
C TYR A 238 -4.92 -7.86 13.36
N GLY A 239 -6.10 -7.54 13.88
CA GLY A 239 -6.68 -8.13 15.08
C GLY A 239 -7.14 -7.07 16.08
N THR A 240 -8.16 -7.42 16.85
CA THR A 240 -8.75 -6.58 17.90
C THR A 240 -8.18 -6.91 19.28
N THR A 241 -7.83 -8.19 19.52
CA THR A 241 -7.25 -8.66 20.78
C THR A 241 -5.75 -8.96 20.67
N ALA A 242 -5.03 -8.96 21.80
CA ALA A 242 -3.59 -9.28 21.82
C ALA A 242 -3.28 -10.69 21.28
N LYS A 243 -4.14 -11.68 21.58
CA LYS A 243 -3.99 -13.06 21.10
C LYS A 243 -4.21 -13.16 19.59
N GLU A 244 -5.24 -12.50 19.08
CA GLU A 244 -5.55 -12.45 17.66
C GLU A 244 -4.44 -11.73 16.88
N LYS A 245 -4.00 -10.55 17.36
CA LYS A 245 -2.86 -9.82 16.79
C LYS A 245 -1.60 -10.69 16.72
N LEU A 246 -1.27 -11.41 17.79
CA LEU A 246 -0.11 -12.30 17.81
C LEU A 246 -0.27 -13.46 16.82
N SER A 247 -1.45 -14.08 16.74
CA SER A 247 -1.70 -15.18 15.81
C SER A 247 -1.58 -14.71 14.35
N ILE A 248 -2.23 -13.60 13.99
CA ILE A 248 -2.20 -13.07 12.63
C ILE A 248 -0.78 -12.63 12.27
N SER A 249 -0.12 -11.89 13.16
CA SER A 249 1.26 -11.43 12.95
C SER A 249 2.24 -12.58 12.75
N LYS A 250 2.06 -13.69 13.51
CA LYS A 250 2.85 -14.90 13.31
C LYS A 250 2.61 -15.46 11.91
N ASP A 251 1.36 -15.59 11.47
CA ASP A 251 1.06 -16.19 10.17
C ASP A 251 1.51 -15.32 8.99
N VAL A 252 1.42 -13.99 9.11
CA VAL A 252 1.93 -13.00 8.15
C VAL A 252 3.46 -13.08 8.06
N CYS A 253 4.16 -12.90 9.19
CA CYS A 253 5.60 -12.65 9.17
C CYS A 253 6.47 -13.91 9.27
N ASN A 254 5.92 -15.08 9.64
CA ASN A 254 6.72 -16.26 10.01
C ASN A 254 7.70 -16.72 8.92
N LYS A 255 7.31 -16.68 7.64
CA LYS A 255 8.21 -17.08 6.55
C LYS A 255 9.36 -16.11 6.38
N LEU A 256 9.08 -14.81 6.36
CA LEU A 256 10.11 -13.77 6.28
C LEU A 256 11.03 -13.79 7.51
N LEU A 257 10.49 -13.91 8.73
CA LEU A 257 11.28 -14.00 9.95
C LEU A 257 12.16 -15.25 9.99
N LYS A 258 11.65 -16.41 9.55
CA LYS A 258 12.48 -17.62 9.38
C LYS A 258 13.60 -17.40 8.38
N LYS A 259 13.33 -16.68 7.28
CA LYS A 259 14.35 -16.37 6.28
C LYS A 259 15.43 -15.45 6.85
N ILE A 260 15.03 -14.36 7.52
CA ILE A 260 15.93 -13.42 8.19
C ILE A 260 16.76 -14.16 9.24
N SER A 261 16.15 -14.98 10.08
CA SER A 261 16.86 -15.78 11.09
C SER A 261 17.88 -16.74 10.48
N SER A 262 17.50 -17.41 9.38
CA SER A 262 18.42 -18.29 8.63
C SER A 262 19.60 -17.51 8.05
N ASP A 263 19.35 -16.34 7.45
CA ASP A 263 20.39 -15.48 6.90
C ASP A 263 21.34 -14.94 7.96
N LEU A 264 20.82 -14.54 9.12
CA LEU A 264 21.64 -14.09 10.23
C LEU A 264 22.54 -15.23 10.73
N LYS A 265 21.98 -16.41 11.01
CA LYS A 265 22.76 -17.59 11.45
C LYS A 265 23.82 -18.00 10.43
N HIS A 266 23.47 -17.97 9.15
CA HIS A 266 24.41 -18.29 8.08
C HIS A 266 25.56 -17.28 8.00
N ASN A 267 25.34 -16.00 8.31
CA ASN A 267 26.41 -15.02 8.37
C ASN A 267 27.25 -15.11 9.65
N PHE A 268 26.65 -15.47 10.80
CA PHE A 268 27.39 -15.62 12.07
C PHE A 268 28.30 -16.86 12.12
N ASN A 269 27.92 -17.95 11.45
CA ASN A 269 28.64 -19.22 11.58
C ASN A 269 29.82 -19.39 10.62
N PHE A 270 30.07 -18.45 9.71
CA PHE A 270 31.15 -18.52 8.73
C PHE A 270 32.09 -17.31 8.89
N TYR A 271 33.25 -17.56 9.51
CA TYR A 271 34.37 -16.61 9.62
C TYR A 271 35.08 -16.34 8.30
N ASP A 272 34.75 -17.09 7.25
CA ASP A 272 35.39 -16.96 5.95
C ASP A 272 34.57 -16.02 5.04
N ASP A 273 35.23 -14.94 4.59
CA ASP A 273 34.67 -13.89 3.73
C ASP A 273 34.57 -14.35 2.26
N GLU A 274 34.99 -15.60 1.98
CA GLU A 274 35.08 -16.19 0.63
C GLU A 274 33.74 -16.62 0.04
N GLY A 275 32.65 -16.67 0.82
CA GLY A 275 31.30 -17.06 0.33
C GLY A 275 30.67 -16.12 -0.71
N HIS A 276 31.33 -15.00 -1.01
CA HIS A 276 30.96 -14.03 -2.04
C HIS A 276 31.84 -14.10 -3.30
N ILE A 277 32.89 -14.93 -3.28
CA ILE A 277 33.86 -15.05 -4.36
C ILE A 277 33.27 -15.93 -5.47
N LEU A 278 33.42 -15.47 -6.71
CA LEU A 278 33.03 -16.16 -7.94
C LEU A 278 33.80 -17.48 -8.11
N ASN A 279 33.32 -18.58 -7.52
CA ASN A 279 33.86 -19.91 -7.82
C ASN A 279 33.02 -20.61 -8.89
N ALA A 280 33.50 -20.53 -10.13
CA ALA A 280 32.84 -21.04 -11.33
C ALA A 280 32.57 -22.57 -11.31
N GLY A 281 33.22 -23.34 -10.42
CA GLY A 281 33.12 -24.80 -10.36
C GLY A 281 32.13 -25.38 -9.34
N ILE A 282 31.58 -24.59 -8.41
CA ILE A 282 30.86 -25.13 -7.23
C ILE A 282 29.42 -24.61 -7.11
N GLU A 283 29.04 -23.54 -7.80
CA GLU A 283 27.87 -22.78 -7.37
C GLU A 283 26.54 -23.20 -8.01
N SER A 284 25.58 -23.55 -7.14
CA SER A 284 24.15 -23.48 -7.44
C SER A 284 23.79 -22.12 -8.05
N SER A 285 22.89 -22.12 -9.04
CA SER A 285 22.52 -20.94 -9.85
C SER A 285 22.53 -19.62 -9.08
N VAL A 286 23.15 -18.58 -9.65
CA VAL A 286 23.24 -17.21 -9.08
C VAL A 286 21.86 -16.66 -8.69
N SER A 287 20.79 -17.14 -9.32
CA SER A 287 19.40 -16.78 -9.00
C SER A 287 18.83 -17.44 -7.73
N THR A 288 19.55 -18.35 -7.07
CA THR A 288 19.02 -19.09 -5.92
C THR A 288 18.78 -18.14 -4.73
N PRO A 289 17.56 -18.15 -4.14
CA PRO A 289 17.24 -17.32 -2.98
C PRO A 289 18.03 -17.68 -1.71
N HIS A 290 18.71 -18.82 -1.68
CA HIS A 290 19.44 -19.35 -0.52
C HIS A 290 20.94 -19.04 -0.56
N ARG A 291 21.43 -18.46 -1.66
CA ARG A 291 22.84 -18.06 -1.78
C ARG A 291 23.21 -16.98 -0.77
N ARG A 292 24.40 -17.07 -0.18
CA ARG A 292 24.95 -16.01 0.69
C ARG A 292 25.20 -14.74 -0.12
N VAL A 293 24.68 -13.62 0.36
CA VAL A 293 24.84 -12.29 -0.24
C VAL A 293 24.99 -11.28 0.90
N ARG A 294 25.73 -10.19 0.66
CA ARG A 294 25.97 -9.14 1.67
C ARG A 294 24.71 -8.33 1.98
N THR A 295 23.84 -8.16 1.00
CA THR A 295 22.64 -7.33 1.12
C THR A 295 21.42 -8.03 0.54
N ARG A 296 20.32 -8.02 1.30
CA ARG A 296 19.01 -8.44 0.84
C ARG A 296 18.03 -7.33 1.12
N LEU A 297 17.31 -6.90 0.09
CA LEU A 297 16.24 -5.93 0.20
C LEU A 297 14.92 -6.65 -0.03
N TYR A 298 13.97 -6.44 0.88
CA TYR A 298 12.62 -6.98 0.81
C TYR A 298 11.65 -5.82 0.70
N PHE A 299 10.86 -5.80 -0.37
CA PHE A 299 9.81 -4.83 -0.61
C PHE A 299 8.47 -5.54 -0.48
N THR A 300 7.67 -5.11 0.49
CA THR A 300 6.33 -5.64 0.80
C THR A 300 5.33 -4.51 0.72
#